data_AF-A0AB40C4D5-F1
#
_entry.id   AF-A0AB40C4D5-F1
#
_cell.length_a   1.000
_cell.length_b   1.000
_cell.length_c   1.000
_cell.angle_alpha   90.00
_cell.angle_beta   90.00
_cell.angle_gamma   90.00
#
_symmetry.space_group_name_H-M   'P 1'
#
loop_
_entity.id
_entity.type
_entity.pdbx_description
1 polymer ?
#
loop_
_entity_poly.entity_id
_entity_poly.type
_entity_poly.pdbx_seq_one_letter_code
_entity_poly.pdbx_strand_id
1 'polypeptide(L)'
;MSKVSVAQRGDENTKFFHVLANGRRNRNFIPNVSLNGSIRSDPKEIGKVFADKFQQLFGKKRDFRVKVDFQKLLANKTPVDLSQLDRPFSFEEVKSAVFELGRDKMPGLDANLERINWASIALIPKAGGPEGPEDYYPISLIKSTVKIISKLLAIRLSKVMCLLVDSVQSVFIKGRCILDNIAMAEELIFSIHKHRLPGHILKVDFAKAFDTVD
;
A
#
# COMPACT_ATOMS: atom_id res chain seq x y z
N MET A 1 -5.94 13.87 27.82
CA MET A 1 -6.80 12.71 28.09
C MET A 1 -6.08 11.44 27.66
N SER A 2 -6.11 10.37 28.46
CA SER A 2 -5.50 9.08 28.15
C SER A 2 -6.20 8.41 26.95
N LYS A 3 -5.46 7.68 26.11
CA LYS A 3 -6.04 6.91 24.98
C LYS A 3 -7.11 5.90 25.46
N VAL A 4 -6.98 5.40 26.69
CA VAL A 4 -7.92 4.46 27.31
C VAL A 4 -9.26 5.13 27.66
N SER A 5 -9.23 6.35 28.21
CA SER A 5 -10.46 7.08 28.55
C SER A 5 -11.23 7.55 27.31
N VAL A 6 -10.53 7.75 26.19
CA VAL A 6 -11.15 8.09 24.90
C VAL A 6 -11.86 6.88 24.29
N ALA A 7 -11.29 5.67 24.44
CA ALA A 7 -11.91 4.43 23.96
C ALA A 7 -13.18 4.08 24.75
N GLN A 8 -13.12 4.07 26.09
CA GLN A 8 -14.29 3.78 26.94
C GLN A 8 -15.46 4.74 26.70
N ARG A 9 -15.22 6.05 26.78
CA ARG A 9 -16.27 7.07 26.58
C ARG A 9 -16.76 7.15 25.14
N GLY A 10 -15.95 6.67 24.19
CA GLY A 10 -16.31 6.58 22.78
C GLY A 10 -17.23 5.41 22.47
N ASP A 11 -17.16 4.31 23.23
CA ASP A 11 -17.93 3.08 22.98
C ASP A 11 -19.39 3.19 23.49
N GLU A 12 -19.62 3.99 24.52
CA GLU A 12 -20.90 4.12 25.21
C GLU A 12 -21.97 5.02 24.51
N ASN A 13 -21.84 5.27 23.19
CA ASN A 13 -22.73 6.17 22.42
C ASN A 13 -23.01 7.52 23.12
N THR A 14 -22.02 8.06 23.82
CA THR A 14 -22.19 9.25 24.66
C THR A 14 -22.18 10.53 23.84
N LYS A 15 -22.57 11.66 24.47
CA LYS A 15 -22.36 13.01 23.90
C LYS A 15 -20.90 13.23 23.46
N PHE A 16 -19.93 12.62 24.14
CA PHE A 16 -18.53 12.67 23.77
C PHE A 16 -18.25 11.93 22.45
N PHE A 17 -18.82 10.74 22.25
CA PHE A 17 -18.77 10.02 20.97
C PHE A 17 -19.35 10.86 19.82
N HIS A 18 -20.54 11.43 20.01
CA HIS A 18 -21.18 12.26 18.97
C HIS A 18 -20.38 13.53 18.64
N VAL A 19 -19.78 14.19 19.63
CA VAL A 19 -18.90 15.34 19.39
C VAL A 19 -17.66 14.94 18.58
N LEU A 20 -17.03 13.81 18.90
CA LEU A 20 -15.90 13.30 18.12
C LEU A 20 -16.31 12.87 16.72
N ALA A 21 -17.44 12.17 16.57
CA ALA A 21 -17.98 11.74 15.29
C ALA A 21 -18.34 12.95 14.40
N ASN A 22 -18.97 13.98 14.95
CA ASN A 22 -19.27 15.23 14.25
C ASN A 22 -17.99 15.98 13.89
N GLY A 23 -17.01 16.05 14.80
CA GLY A 23 -15.71 16.64 14.51
C GLY A 23 -14.97 15.93 13.38
N ARG A 24 -15.03 14.60 13.32
CA ARG A 24 -14.49 13.79 12.21
C ARG A 24 -15.28 14.03 10.92
N ARG A 25 -16.62 14.04 11.00
CA ARG A 25 -17.50 14.30 9.85
C ARG A 25 -17.20 15.66 9.23
N ASN A 26 -17.08 16.71 10.04
CA ASN A 26 -16.80 18.06 9.56
C ASN A 26 -15.40 18.17 8.96
N ARG A 27 -14.40 17.48 9.52
CA ARG A 27 -13.03 17.47 8.99
C ARG A 27 -12.90 16.68 7.69
N ASN A 28 -13.69 15.63 7.54
CA ASN A 28 -13.66 14.77 6.35
C ASN A 28 -14.67 15.20 5.29
N PHE A 29 -15.53 16.18 5.59
CA PHE A 29 -16.47 16.73 4.63
C PHE A 29 -15.71 17.59 3.61
N ILE A 30 -15.98 17.33 2.35
CA ILE A 30 -15.39 18.08 1.23
C ILE A 30 -16.49 19.01 0.69
N PRO A 31 -16.51 20.29 1.09
CA PRO A 31 -17.56 21.23 0.70
C PRO A 31 -17.43 21.65 -0.76
N ASN A 32 -16.21 21.70 -1.28
CA ASN A 32 -15.89 22.06 -2.64
C ASN A 32 -14.54 21.48 -3.05
N VAL A 33 -14.30 21.43 -4.36
CA VAL A 33 -13.01 21.06 -4.94
C VAL A 33 -12.69 22.00 -6.10
N SER A 34 -11.46 22.47 -6.15
CA SER A 34 -10.88 23.26 -7.24
C SER A 34 -10.28 22.32 -8.27
N LEU A 35 -10.74 22.44 -9.52
CA LEU A 35 -10.18 21.73 -10.66
C LEU A 35 -9.89 22.75 -11.78
N ASN A 36 -8.61 22.90 -12.14
CA ASN A 36 -8.16 23.81 -13.20
C ASN A 36 -8.67 25.25 -13.02
N GLY A 37 -8.69 25.76 -11.78
CA GLY A 37 -9.17 27.10 -11.44
C GLY A 37 -10.69 27.25 -11.36
N SER A 38 -11.47 26.19 -11.61
CA SER A 38 -12.92 26.17 -11.43
C SER A 38 -13.32 25.44 -10.15
N ILE A 39 -14.15 26.07 -9.31
CA ILE A 39 -14.67 25.46 -8.09
C ILE A 39 -15.93 24.63 -8.42
N ARG A 40 -16.01 23.44 -7.86
CA ARG A 40 -17.19 22.56 -7.88
C ARG A 40 -17.68 22.37 -6.46
N SER A 41 -18.96 22.62 -6.23
CA SER A 41 -19.59 22.52 -4.90
C SER A 41 -20.70 21.46 -4.88
N ASP A 42 -21.16 20.99 -6.04
CA ASP A 42 -22.16 19.92 -6.10
C ASP A 42 -21.53 18.57 -5.71
N PRO A 43 -22.11 17.80 -4.77
CA PRO A 43 -21.55 16.53 -4.33
C PRO A 43 -21.36 15.49 -5.44
N LYS A 44 -22.22 15.46 -6.48
CA LYS A 44 -22.06 14.51 -7.59
C LYS A 44 -20.90 14.93 -8.48
N GLU A 45 -20.76 16.22 -8.73
CA GLU A 45 -19.60 16.77 -9.46
C GLU A 45 -18.29 16.53 -8.72
N ILE A 46 -18.25 16.80 -7.40
CA ILE A 46 -17.08 16.52 -6.55
C ILE A 46 -16.71 15.04 -6.66
N GLY A 47 -17.68 14.14 -6.47
CA GLY A 47 -17.48 12.70 -6.59
C GLY A 47 -16.92 12.29 -7.96
N LYS A 48 -17.44 12.89 -9.04
CA LYS A 48 -16.97 12.64 -10.40
C LYS A 48 -15.53 13.13 -10.62
N VAL A 49 -15.17 14.31 -10.11
CA VAL A 49 -13.79 14.84 -10.22
C VAL A 49 -12.79 13.85 -9.63
N PHE A 50 -13.06 13.33 -8.43
CA PHE A 50 -12.20 12.32 -7.80
C PHE A 50 -12.21 11.00 -8.56
N ALA A 51 -13.40 10.50 -8.96
CA ALA A 51 -13.52 9.25 -9.69
C ALA A 51 -12.73 9.28 -11.01
N ASP A 52 -12.90 10.33 -11.82
CA ASP A 52 -12.21 10.50 -13.11
C ASP A 52 -10.70 10.62 -12.90
N LYS A 53 -10.26 11.38 -11.89
CA LYS A 53 -8.85 11.57 -11.58
C LYS A 53 -8.18 10.26 -11.14
N PHE A 54 -8.81 9.50 -10.25
CA PHE A 54 -8.25 8.24 -9.77
C PHE A 54 -8.39 7.12 -10.79
N GLN A 55 -9.39 7.15 -11.67
CA GLN A 55 -9.45 6.24 -12.80
C GLN A 55 -8.23 6.34 -13.70
N GLN A 56 -7.67 7.54 -13.86
CA GLN A 56 -6.44 7.75 -14.63
C GLN A 56 -5.18 7.19 -13.95
N LEU A 57 -5.21 6.94 -12.63
CA LEU A 57 -4.11 6.25 -11.93
C LEU A 57 -4.09 4.75 -12.23
N PHE A 58 -5.26 4.16 -12.49
CA PHE A 58 -5.30 2.79 -12.97
C PHE A 58 -4.78 2.79 -14.41
N GLY A 59 -3.61 2.19 -14.62
CA GLY A 59 -2.92 2.18 -15.90
C GLY A 59 -3.85 1.83 -17.07
N LYS A 60 -3.58 2.40 -18.24
CA LYS A 60 -4.34 2.06 -19.45
C LYS A 60 -4.04 0.62 -19.83
N LYS A 61 -5.05 -0.14 -20.27
CA LYS A 61 -4.83 -1.44 -20.90
C LYS A 61 -3.87 -1.24 -22.08
N ARG A 62 -2.64 -1.72 -21.93
CA ARG A 62 -1.61 -1.73 -22.98
C ARG A 62 -1.38 -3.20 -23.37
N ASP A 63 -1.13 -3.46 -24.64
CA ASP A 63 -0.71 -4.79 -25.13
C ASP A 63 0.76 -5.09 -24.79
N PHE A 64 1.24 -4.55 -23.67
CA PHE A 64 2.64 -4.58 -23.32
C PHE A 64 2.97 -5.91 -22.64
N ARG A 65 3.70 -6.75 -23.36
CA ARG A 65 4.52 -7.80 -22.77
C ARG A 65 5.96 -7.37 -23.00
N VAL A 66 6.62 -6.76 -22.02
CA VAL A 66 8.09 -6.88 -21.98
C VAL A 66 8.34 -8.38 -21.96
N LYS A 67 8.89 -8.92 -23.03
CA LYS A 67 9.52 -10.24 -22.95
C LYS A 67 10.79 -10.04 -22.12
N VAL A 68 10.62 -10.03 -20.81
CA VAL A 68 11.73 -10.22 -19.90
C VAL A 68 12.24 -11.62 -20.21
N ASP A 69 13.46 -11.68 -20.72
CA ASP A 69 14.13 -12.95 -20.94
C ASP A 69 14.54 -13.49 -19.56
N PHE A 70 13.61 -14.21 -18.92
CA PHE A 70 13.84 -14.83 -17.63
C PHE A 70 14.98 -15.84 -17.69
N GLN A 71 15.23 -16.48 -18.84
CA GLN A 71 16.37 -17.38 -18.99
C GLN A 71 17.68 -16.62 -18.89
N LYS A 72 17.80 -15.47 -19.58
CA LYS A 72 18.98 -14.60 -19.46
C LYS A 72 19.13 -13.97 -18.07
N LEU A 73 18.01 -13.55 -17.47
CA LEU A 73 18.01 -12.94 -16.12
C LEU A 73 18.41 -13.95 -15.03
N LEU A 74 18.05 -15.23 -15.20
CA LEU A 74 18.30 -16.31 -14.26
C LEU A 74 19.50 -17.20 -14.65
N ALA A 75 20.16 -16.95 -15.79
CA ALA A 75 21.21 -17.81 -16.35
C ALA A 75 22.36 -18.12 -15.39
N ASN A 76 22.66 -17.19 -14.48
CA ASN A 76 23.74 -17.31 -13.50
C ASN A 76 23.24 -17.59 -12.07
N LYS A 77 21.94 -17.87 -11.89
CA LYS A 77 21.38 -18.29 -10.60
C LYS A 77 21.24 -19.80 -10.57
N THR A 78 21.54 -20.40 -9.43
CA THR A 78 21.28 -21.82 -9.19
C THR A 78 19.79 -22.11 -9.43
N PRO A 79 19.44 -23.19 -10.14
CA PRO A 79 18.05 -23.60 -10.29
C PRO A 79 17.42 -23.76 -8.90
N VAL A 80 16.45 -22.93 -8.59
CA VAL A 80 15.66 -23.03 -7.36
C VAL A 80 14.39 -23.78 -7.70
N ASP A 81 14.08 -24.83 -6.94
CA ASP A 81 12.78 -25.48 -7.04
C ASP A 81 11.68 -24.55 -6.50
N LEU A 82 10.84 -24.06 -7.42
CA LEU A 82 9.70 -23.20 -7.15
C LEU A 82 8.36 -23.93 -7.28
N SER A 83 8.36 -25.26 -7.46
CA SER A 83 7.13 -26.07 -7.61
C SER A 83 6.12 -25.85 -6.47
N GLN A 84 6.62 -25.55 -5.28
CA GLN A 84 5.84 -25.20 -4.10
C GLN A 84 4.98 -23.92 -4.24
N LEU A 85 5.29 -23.03 -5.19
CA LEU A 85 4.52 -21.80 -5.44
C LEU A 85 3.27 -22.07 -6.27
N ASP A 86 3.32 -23.05 -7.17
CA ASP A 86 2.27 -23.34 -8.16
C ASP A 86 1.25 -24.39 -7.71
N ARG A 87 1.55 -25.16 -6.65
CA ARG A 87 0.62 -26.18 -6.13
C ARG A 87 -0.72 -25.58 -5.65
N PRO A 88 -1.82 -26.35 -5.59
CA PRO A 88 -3.07 -25.87 -4.98
C PRO A 88 -2.91 -25.39 -3.53
N PHE A 89 -3.71 -24.39 -3.12
CA PHE A 89 -3.72 -23.90 -1.73
C PHE A 89 -4.26 -24.98 -0.80
N SER A 90 -3.54 -25.25 0.29
CA SER A 90 -4.05 -26.13 1.34
C SER A 90 -5.03 -25.39 2.24
N PHE A 91 -5.92 -26.12 2.90
CA PHE A 91 -6.84 -25.54 3.88
C PHE A 91 -6.10 -24.82 5.01
N GLU A 92 -4.94 -25.34 5.43
CA GLU A 92 -4.11 -24.73 6.47
C GLU A 92 -3.54 -23.38 6.04
N GLU A 93 -3.09 -23.25 4.78
CA GLU A 93 -2.63 -21.97 4.22
C GLU A 93 -3.76 -20.94 4.20
N VAL A 94 -4.95 -21.36 3.76
CA VAL A 94 -6.16 -20.50 3.73
C VAL A 94 -6.53 -20.06 5.13
N LYS A 95 -6.58 -21.00 6.09
CA LYS A 95 -6.87 -20.71 7.50
C LYS A 95 -5.85 -19.71 8.04
N SER A 96 -4.56 -19.98 7.92
CA SER A 96 -3.50 -19.06 8.36
C SER A 96 -3.65 -17.66 7.77
N ALA A 97 -3.89 -17.54 6.45
CA ALA A 97 -4.07 -16.25 5.79
C ALA A 97 -5.25 -15.45 6.35
N VAL A 98 -6.40 -16.11 6.59
CA VAL A 98 -7.60 -15.48 7.16
C VAL A 98 -7.35 -15.01 8.59
N PHE A 99 -6.70 -15.83 9.42
CA PHE A 99 -6.43 -15.48 10.82
C PHE A 99 -5.38 -14.37 10.94
N GLU A 100 -4.31 -14.39 10.12
CA GLU A 100 -3.27 -13.35 10.13
C GLU A 100 -3.76 -11.98 9.61
N LEU A 101 -4.77 -11.95 8.73
CA LEU A 101 -5.35 -10.69 8.26
C LEU A 101 -6.00 -9.91 9.40
N GLY A 102 -6.55 -10.60 10.41
CA GLY A 102 -7.22 -9.99 11.55
C GLY A 102 -8.58 -9.37 11.19
N ARG A 103 -9.54 -9.42 12.11
CA ARG A 103 -10.93 -8.97 11.86
C ARG A 103 -11.00 -7.49 11.48
N ASP A 104 -10.14 -6.66 12.08
CA ASP A 104 -10.15 -5.20 11.87
C ASP A 104 -9.73 -4.77 10.45
N LYS A 105 -9.06 -5.66 9.69
CA LYS A 105 -8.62 -5.37 8.31
C LYS A 105 -9.60 -5.89 7.26
N MET A 106 -10.70 -6.50 7.70
CA MET A 106 -11.74 -7.10 6.87
C MET A 106 -13.12 -6.44 7.08
N PRO A 107 -13.26 -5.11 6.90
CA PRO A 107 -14.59 -4.51 6.84
C PRO A 107 -15.36 -5.10 5.65
N GLY A 108 -16.54 -5.65 5.90
CA GLY A 108 -17.37 -6.32 4.89
C GLY A 108 -16.79 -7.66 4.42
N LEU A 109 -16.87 -8.70 5.26
CA LEU A 109 -16.74 -10.09 4.81
C LEU A 109 -17.98 -10.45 3.97
N ASP A 110 -18.13 -9.80 2.83
CA ASP A 110 -19.23 -10.00 1.93
C ASP A 110 -18.71 -10.95 0.85
N ALA A 111 -19.12 -12.23 0.91
CA ALA A 111 -18.77 -13.25 -0.09
C ALA A 111 -19.35 -12.96 -1.50
N ASN A 112 -19.84 -11.74 -1.75
CA ASN A 112 -20.34 -11.30 -3.03
C ASN A 112 -19.18 -11.09 -4.03
N LEU A 113 -18.95 -12.14 -4.82
CA LEU A 113 -17.96 -12.22 -5.89
C LEU A 113 -18.29 -11.35 -7.11
N GLU A 114 -19.56 -10.98 -7.33
CA GLU A 114 -19.98 -10.17 -8.49
C GLU A 114 -19.30 -8.79 -8.51
N ARG A 115 -18.87 -8.31 -7.34
CA ARG A 115 -18.19 -7.02 -7.16
C ARG A 115 -16.76 -7.17 -6.67
N ILE A 116 -16.07 -8.26 -7.00
CA ILE A 116 -14.69 -8.49 -6.57
C ILE A 116 -13.71 -7.45 -7.14
N ASN A 117 -14.00 -6.94 -8.34
CA ASN A 117 -13.19 -5.92 -9.02
C ASN A 117 -13.64 -4.47 -8.70
N TRP A 118 -14.54 -4.28 -7.74
CA TRP A 118 -14.91 -2.95 -7.26
C TRP A 118 -14.12 -2.59 -6.00
N ALA A 119 -13.74 -1.32 -5.93
CA ALA A 119 -13.13 -0.74 -4.74
C ALA A 119 -13.83 0.57 -4.40
N SER A 120 -14.03 0.81 -3.10
CA SER A 120 -14.45 2.11 -2.61
C SER A 120 -13.21 2.96 -2.39
N ILE A 121 -13.23 4.22 -2.81
CA ILE A 121 -12.10 5.14 -2.57
C ILE A 121 -12.40 5.96 -1.31
N ALA A 122 -11.56 5.83 -0.30
CA ALA A 122 -11.55 6.74 0.84
C ALA A 122 -10.57 7.88 0.58
N LEU A 123 -11.01 9.12 0.78
CA LEU A 123 -10.20 10.31 0.58
C LEU A 123 -9.67 10.78 1.93
N ILE A 124 -8.35 10.83 2.07
CA ILE A 124 -7.71 11.39 3.27
C ILE A 124 -7.04 12.70 2.88
N PRO A 125 -7.44 13.84 3.47
CA PRO A 125 -6.83 15.13 3.14
C PRO A 125 -5.35 15.14 3.54
N LYS A 126 -4.51 15.69 2.67
CA LYS A 126 -3.15 16.13 3.00
C LYS A 126 -3.27 17.31 3.97
N ALA A 127 -2.24 17.49 4.79
CA ALA A 127 -2.18 18.66 5.69
C ALA A 127 -2.20 19.96 4.86
N GLY A 128 -2.79 21.03 5.40
CA GLY A 128 -2.70 22.37 4.80
C GLY A 128 -3.98 22.95 4.19
N GLY A 129 -5.15 22.33 4.38
CA GLY A 129 -6.40 22.84 3.80
C GLY A 129 -6.50 22.44 2.33
N PRO A 130 -7.07 21.26 2.03
CA PRO A 130 -7.08 20.74 0.67
C PRO A 130 -7.99 21.57 -0.23
N GLU A 131 -7.49 21.97 -1.40
CA GLU A 131 -8.25 22.74 -2.38
C GLU A 131 -8.57 21.89 -3.61
N GLY A 132 -7.62 21.07 -4.06
CA GLY A 132 -7.75 20.25 -5.26
C GLY A 132 -7.71 18.75 -4.97
N PRO A 133 -8.00 17.91 -5.99
CA PRO A 133 -7.96 16.46 -5.83
C PRO A 133 -6.55 15.92 -5.53
N GLU A 134 -5.50 16.67 -5.90
CA GLU A 134 -4.10 16.34 -5.59
C GLU A 134 -3.78 16.49 -4.10
N ASP A 135 -4.62 17.21 -3.35
CA ASP A 135 -4.45 17.43 -1.91
C ASP A 135 -5.07 16.30 -1.08
N TYR A 136 -5.44 15.19 -1.71
CA TYR A 136 -5.96 14.01 -1.03
C TYR A 136 -5.10 12.79 -1.34
N TYR A 137 -4.91 11.94 -0.32
CA TYR A 137 -4.47 10.57 -0.49
C TYR A 137 -5.68 9.70 -0.80
N PRO A 138 -5.78 9.10 -2.00
CA PRO A 138 -6.76 8.05 -2.25
C PRO A 138 -6.31 6.77 -1.54
N ILE A 139 -7.23 6.17 -0.78
CA ILE A 139 -7.08 4.81 -0.29
C ILE A 139 -8.12 3.94 -0.98
N SER A 140 -7.65 3.01 -1.80
CA SER A 140 -8.49 1.99 -2.40
C SER A 140 -8.86 0.94 -1.34
N LEU A 141 -10.11 0.95 -0.92
CA LEU A 141 -10.68 -0.03 -0.01
C LEU A 141 -11.15 -1.24 -0.83
N ILE A 142 -10.21 -2.13 -1.11
CA ILE A 142 -10.47 -3.42 -1.75
C ILE A 142 -11.16 -4.38 -0.77
N LYS A 143 -11.98 -5.28 -1.33
CA LYS A 143 -12.72 -6.28 -0.56
C LYS A 143 -11.81 -7.30 0.12
N SER A 144 -12.33 -7.89 1.19
CA SER A 144 -11.69 -8.95 1.98
C SER A 144 -11.25 -10.15 1.13
N THR A 145 -12.03 -10.58 0.14
CA THR A 145 -11.69 -11.70 -0.76
C THR A 145 -10.37 -11.50 -1.48
N VAL A 146 -10.15 -10.32 -2.10
CA VAL A 146 -8.90 -10.00 -2.80
C VAL A 146 -7.73 -9.94 -1.82
N LYS A 147 -7.94 -9.36 -0.62
CA LYS A 147 -6.92 -9.32 0.43
C LYS A 147 -6.49 -10.73 0.88
N ILE A 148 -7.43 -11.67 1.00
CA ILE A 148 -7.12 -13.08 1.33
C ILE A 148 -6.26 -13.70 0.23
N ILE A 149 -6.66 -13.55 -1.04
CA ILE A 149 -5.91 -14.09 -2.18
C ILE A 149 -4.51 -13.48 -2.23
N SER A 150 -4.37 -12.15 -2.13
CA SER A 150 -3.08 -11.47 -2.10
C SER A 150 -2.22 -11.93 -0.92
N LYS A 151 -2.81 -12.15 0.26
CA LYS A 151 -2.11 -12.64 1.44
C LYS A 151 -1.60 -14.07 1.24
N LEU A 152 -2.41 -14.95 0.66
CA LEU A 152 -2.03 -16.32 0.31
C LEU A 152 -0.82 -16.34 -0.63
N LEU A 153 -0.87 -15.54 -1.70
CA LEU A 153 0.24 -15.39 -2.63
C LEU A 153 1.50 -14.83 -1.93
N ALA A 154 1.34 -13.82 -1.09
CA ALA A 154 2.45 -13.24 -0.33
C ALA A 154 3.09 -14.23 0.65
N ILE A 155 2.30 -15.06 1.34
CA ILE A 155 2.81 -16.12 2.23
C ILE A 155 3.70 -17.08 1.44
N ARG A 156 3.27 -17.50 0.24
CA ARG A 156 4.07 -18.40 -0.61
C ARG A 156 5.35 -17.74 -1.09
N LEU A 157 5.23 -16.54 -1.64
CA LEU A 157 6.36 -15.78 -2.14
C LEU A 157 7.39 -15.50 -1.03
N SER A 158 6.93 -15.28 0.21
CA SER A 158 7.81 -15.02 1.36
C SER A 158 8.81 -16.15 1.63
N LYS A 159 8.46 -17.41 1.31
CA LYS A 159 9.32 -18.59 1.52
C LYS A 159 10.56 -18.59 0.63
N VAL A 160 10.50 -17.91 -0.52
CA VAL A 160 11.58 -17.86 -1.50
C VAL A 160 12.16 -16.45 -1.64
N MET A 161 11.66 -15.48 -0.87
CA MET A 161 12.05 -14.07 -1.01
C MET A 161 13.57 -13.89 -0.89
N CYS A 162 14.22 -14.59 0.04
CA CYS A 162 15.67 -14.54 0.25
C CYS A 162 16.51 -15.02 -0.95
N LEU A 163 15.91 -15.76 -1.89
CA LEU A 163 16.57 -16.22 -3.11
C LEU A 163 16.38 -15.24 -4.28
N LEU A 164 15.28 -14.47 -4.23
CA LEU A 164 14.89 -13.53 -5.28
C LEU A 164 15.58 -12.17 -5.11
N VAL A 165 15.73 -11.70 -3.87
CA VAL A 165 16.24 -10.36 -3.56
C VAL A 165 17.57 -10.40 -2.81
N ASP A 166 18.43 -9.44 -3.12
CA ASP A 166 19.76 -9.31 -2.51
C ASP A 166 19.66 -9.03 -1.00
N SER A 167 20.68 -9.40 -0.23
CA SER A 167 20.74 -9.18 1.22
C SER A 167 20.65 -7.69 1.59
N VAL A 168 21.06 -6.78 0.71
CA VAL A 168 20.98 -5.32 0.94
C VAL A 168 19.55 -4.75 0.86
N GLN A 169 18.57 -5.52 0.39
CA GLN A 169 17.17 -5.09 0.41
C GLN A 169 16.57 -5.39 1.80
N SER A 170 16.45 -4.39 2.67
CA SER A 170 16.05 -4.63 4.06
C SER A 170 14.56 -4.45 4.36
N VAL A 171 13.80 -3.77 3.48
CA VAL A 171 12.41 -3.40 3.73
C VAL A 171 11.46 -4.43 3.10
N PHE A 172 10.32 -4.67 3.77
CA PHE A 172 9.25 -5.58 3.34
C PHE A 172 9.61 -7.07 3.26
N ILE A 173 10.72 -7.49 3.90
CA ILE A 173 11.15 -8.88 3.99
C ILE A 173 11.16 -9.31 5.45
N LYS A 174 10.49 -10.42 5.74
CA LYS A 174 10.40 -10.96 7.09
C LYS A 174 11.80 -11.28 7.62
N GLY A 175 12.12 -10.76 8.80
CA GLY A 175 13.41 -11.00 9.46
C GLY A 175 14.53 -10.03 9.07
N ARG A 176 14.28 -9.04 8.20
CA ARG A 176 15.23 -7.97 7.90
C ARG A 176 14.81 -6.65 8.55
N CYS A 177 15.78 -5.80 8.91
CA CYS A 177 15.52 -4.53 9.58
C CYS A 177 15.98 -3.36 8.71
N ILE A 178 15.15 -2.31 8.60
CA ILE A 178 15.52 -1.10 7.86
C ILE A 178 16.78 -0.42 8.44
N LEU A 179 17.03 -0.59 9.74
CA LEU A 179 18.21 -0.06 10.41
C LEU A 179 19.51 -0.68 9.90
N ASP A 180 19.47 -1.91 9.37
CA ASP A 180 20.66 -2.58 8.82
C ASP A 180 21.21 -1.81 7.61
N ASN A 181 20.32 -1.25 6.78
CA ASN A 181 20.72 -0.42 5.64
C ASN A 181 21.30 0.93 6.06
N ILE A 182 20.82 1.50 7.17
CA ILE A 182 21.37 2.73 7.72
C ILE A 182 22.78 2.48 8.24
N ALA A 183 22.96 1.44 9.06
CA ALA A 183 24.26 1.05 9.60
C ALA A 183 25.27 0.74 8.48
N MET A 184 24.85 -0.02 7.46
CA MET A 184 25.68 -0.33 6.30
C MET A 184 26.09 0.92 5.52
N ALA A 185 25.17 1.88 5.33
CA ALA A 185 25.48 3.14 4.67
C ALA A 185 26.46 3.99 5.50
N GLU A 186 26.26 4.07 6.82
CA GLU A 186 27.17 4.77 7.73
C GLU A 186 28.58 4.17 7.71
N GLU A 187 28.70 2.84 7.75
CA GLU A 187 29.98 2.14 7.70
C GLU A 187 30.70 2.36 6.35
N LEU A 188 29.96 2.34 5.24
CA LEU A 188 30.49 2.64 3.90
C LEU A 188 31.04 4.06 3.84
N ILE A 189 30.27 5.04 4.31
CA ILE A 189 30.67 6.45 4.36
C ILE A 189 31.90 6.60 5.24
N PHE A 190 31.90 6.01 6.44
CA PHE A 190 33.04 6.06 7.35
C PHE A 190 34.31 5.47 6.73
N SER A 191 34.21 4.32 6.08
CA SER A 191 35.33 3.64 5.43
C SER A 191 35.95 4.49 4.31
N ILE A 192 35.11 5.07 3.44
CA ILE A 192 35.55 5.98 2.36
C ILE A 192 36.35 7.16 2.94
N HIS A 193 35.84 7.79 4.01
CA HIS A 193 36.52 8.91 4.66
C HIS A 193 37.84 8.48 5.31
N LYS A 194 37.83 7.35 6.04
CA LYS A 194 39.02 6.81 6.73
C LYS A 194 40.15 6.50 5.75
N HIS A 195 39.84 5.94 4.59
CA HIS A 195 40.81 5.55 3.58
C HIS A 195 41.08 6.64 2.54
N ARG A 196 40.46 7.83 2.67
CA ARG A 196 40.59 8.96 1.73
C ARG A 196 40.30 8.57 0.29
N LEU A 197 39.32 7.70 0.09
CA LEU A 197 38.90 7.27 -1.23
C LEU A 197 37.98 8.34 -1.84
N PRO A 198 38.13 8.66 -3.15
CA PRO A 198 37.14 9.48 -3.84
C PRO A 198 35.82 8.71 -3.95
N GLY A 199 34.69 9.40 -3.74
CA GLY A 199 33.37 8.79 -3.83
C GLY A 199 32.24 9.81 -3.98
N HIS A 200 31.15 9.37 -4.59
CA HIS A 200 29.90 10.14 -4.72
C HIS A 200 28.74 9.34 -4.15
N ILE A 201 27.79 10.02 -3.51
CA ILE A 201 26.54 9.42 -3.02
C ILE A 201 25.44 9.78 -4.00
N LEU A 202 24.79 8.78 -4.57
CA LEU A 202 23.61 8.94 -5.42
C LEU A 202 22.37 8.47 -4.66
N LYS A 203 21.44 9.39 -4.41
CA LYS A 203 20.11 9.09 -3.86
C LYS A 203 19.08 9.14 -4.99
N VAL A 204 18.47 8.00 -5.27
CA VAL A 204 17.39 7.86 -6.26
C VAL A 204 16.08 7.58 -5.51
N ASP A 205 15.00 8.22 -5.94
CA ASP A 205 13.66 8.00 -5.40
C ASP A 205 12.64 7.86 -6.54
N PHE A 206 11.59 7.07 -6.31
CA PHE A 206 10.53 6.82 -7.28
C PHE A 206 9.30 7.67 -6.95
N ALA A 207 8.94 8.58 -7.86
CA ALA A 207 7.70 9.32 -7.74
C ALA A 207 6.51 8.36 -7.92
N LYS A 208 5.68 8.21 -6.89
CA LYS A 208 4.46 7.39 -6.91
C LYS A 208 4.75 5.96 -7.40
N ALA A 209 5.65 5.25 -6.71
CA ALA A 209 6.15 3.94 -7.11
C ALA A 209 5.08 2.89 -7.43
N PHE A 210 3.90 2.93 -6.78
CA PHE A 210 2.80 2.00 -7.05
C PHE A 210 1.89 2.43 -8.21
N ASP A 211 1.86 3.72 -8.55
CA ASP A 211 1.03 4.26 -9.63
C ASP A 211 1.75 4.19 -10.99
N THR A 212 3.07 3.91 -10.97
CA THR A 212 3.96 4.00 -12.13
C THR A 212 4.57 2.66 -12.54
N VAL A 213 4.13 1.54 -11.93
CA VAL A 213 4.52 0.19 -12.34
C VAL A 213 3.76 -0.17 -13.62
N ASP A 214 4.49 -0.36 -14.71
CA ASP A 214 3.99 -0.84 -16.01
C ASP A 214 4.22 -2.35 -16.20
#